data_AF-A0A069PJF6-F1
#
_entry.id   AF-A0A069PJF6-F1
#
_cell.length_a   1.000
_cell.length_b   1.000
_cell.length_c   1.000
_cell.angle_alpha   90.00
_cell.angle_beta   90.00
_cell.angle_gamma   90.00
#
_symmetry.space_group_name_H-M   'P 1'
#
loop_
_entity.id
_entity.type
_entity.pdbx_description
1 polymer ?
#
loop_
_entity_poly.entity_id
_entity_poly.type
_entity_poly.pdbx_seq_one_letter_code
_entity_poly.pdbx_strand_id
1 'polypeptide(L)'
;MRNDTLLFSEWIPVCNSSDAPPERAHACVVAGERLVVWRDGAGDAHVWRDQCPHRGAQLSLGSVTGAIIVCPYHGWAYDIEGQCIHVPSNPALRPSKRVCAKTYVAEEKYGVVWVCLGEPAHVLDFFPQDAIAGARRINLAPQTVRASAPRVVENFLDMAHFPFVHGGILGEREFADVPDYEVRETEDGLEARQCRFWQPAGIPGQKGAQIDYVYRVRRPLVASLSKMASGGQGALHIMLAASPVSATETRAWLVSVHEDETAHTDQELYDFNMEILMQDTPIVESQHPKYLPLDPTAELHQRCDRMSVAYRRWLAAMGFGYGTSLGG
;
A
#
# COMPACT_ATOMS: atom_id res chain seq x y z
N MET A 1 0.95 -21.85 13.71
CA MET A 1 1.89 -20.90 14.34
C MET A 1 1.81 -19.61 13.54
N ARG A 2 1.63 -18.44 14.18
CA ARG A 2 1.64 -17.15 13.45
C ARG A 2 3.02 -16.98 12.84
N ASN A 3 3.09 -16.77 11.52
CA ASN A 3 4.34 -16.48 10.86
C ASN A 3 4.36 -15.02 10.38
N ASP A 4 4.76 -14.12 11.28
CA ASP A 4 4.91 -12.71 10.95
C ASP A 4 6.10 -12.46 10.02
N THR A 5 6.99 -13.45 9.82
CA THR A 5 8.14 -13.30 8.94
C THR A 5 7.75 -13.25 7.47
N LEU A 6 6.55 -13.72 7.09
CA LEU A 6 6.08 -13.62 5.71
C LEU A 6 5.99 -12.15 5.27
N LEU A 7 5.60 -11.26 6.17
CA LEU A 7 5.60 -9.81 5.91
C LEU A 7 6.98 -9.30 5.49
N PHE A 8 8.06 -9.85 6.05
CA PHE A 8 9.41 -9.33 5.80
C PHE A 8 9.95 -9.70 4.42
N SER A 9 9.36 -10.69 3.74
CA SER A 9 9.69 -11.04 2.36
C SER A 9 8.77 -10.38 1.33
N GLU A 10 7.86 -9.51 1.76
CA GLU A 10 6.97 -8.74 0.90
C GLU A 10 7.54 -7.36 0.57
N TRP A 11 7.02 -6.78 -0.52
CA TRP A 11 7.24 -5.38 -0.86
C TRP A 11 6.22 -4.51 -0.14
N ILE A 12 6.70 -3.54 0.64
CA ILE A 12 5.87 -2.68 1.47
C ILE A 12 6.15 -1.22 1.08
N PRO A 13 5.13 -0.40 0.76
CA PRO A 13 5.35 1.00 0.44
C PRO A 13 5.76 1.78 1.70
N VAL A 14 6.69 2.72 1.54
CA VAL A 14 7.22 3.55 2.63
C VAL A 14 6.90 5.04 2.49
N CYS A 15 6.86 5.56 1.26
CA CYS A 15 6.44 6.93 0.95
C CYS A 15 6.15 7.08 -0.55
N ASN A 16 5.43 8.13 -0.97
CA ASN A 16 5.42 8.48 -2.39
C ASN A 16 6.83 8.95 -2.80
N SER A 17 7.20 8.74 -4.07
CA SER A 17 8.51 9.15 -4.59
C SER A 17 8.80 10.65 -4.36
N SER A 18 7.75 11.47 -4.41
CA SER A 18 7.80 12.93 -4.19
C SER A 18 8.05 13.33 -2.73
N ASP A 19 7.78 12.44 -1.76
CA ASP A 19 7.90 12.75 -0.32
C ASP A 19 9.35 12.67 0.17
N ALA A 20 10.24 12.08 -0.62
CA ALA A 20 11.67 11.98 -0.38
C ALA A 20 12.45 12.74 -1.48
N PRO A 21 12.42 14.08 -1.49
CA PRO A 21 13.17 14.86 -2.47
C PRO A 21 14.69 14.73 -2.24
N PRO A 22 15.52 15.07 -3.25
CA PRO A 22 16.97 15.13 -3.09
C PRO A 22 17.41 15.97 -1.88
N GLU A 23 18.58 15.63 -1.32
CA GLU A 23 19.22 16.33 -0.20
C GLU A 23 18.44 16.29 1.13
N ARG A 24 17.30 15.59 1.19
CA ARG A 24 16.51 15.37 2.41
C ARG A 24 16.37 13.90 2.71
N ALA A 25 16.24 13.60 3.99
CA ALA A 25 15.88 12.28 4.47
C ALA A 25 14.42 12.30 4.97
N HIS A 26 13.69 11.22 4.70
CA HIS A 26 12.29 11.04 5.05
C HIS A 26 12.16 9.89 6.05
N ALA A 27 11.62 10.16 7.24
CA ALA A 27 11.41 9.14 8.26
C ALA A 27 10.05 8.46 8.07
N CYS A 28 10.01 7.14 8.20
CA CYS A 28 8.77 6.37 8.18
C CYS A 28 8.86 5.14 9.11
N VAL A 29 7.74 4.44 9.31
CA VAL A 29 7.67 3.26 10.17
C VAL A 29 6.91 2.17 9.44
N VAL A 30 7.50 0.97 9.42
CA VAL A 30 6.87 -0.25 8.88
C VAL A 30 7.02 -1.36 9.89
N ALA A 31 5.90 -1.95 10.30
CA ALA A 31 5.82 -3.04 11.27
C ALA A 31 6.63 -2.79 12.56
N GLY A 32 6.62 -1.55 13.06
CA GLY A 32 7.40 -1.10 14.21
C GLY A 32 8.89 -0.82 13.94
N GLU A 33 9.42 -1.15 12.77
CA GLU A 33 10.77 -0.78 12.35
C GLU A 33 10.80 0.67 11.88
N ARG A 34 11.71 1.48 12.43
CA ARG A 34 11.91 2.86 12.00
C ARG A 34 12.84 2.88 10.81
N LEU A 35 12.40 3.51 9.74
CA LEU A 35 13.10 3.56 8.46
C LEU A 35 13.41 5.00 8.08
N VAL A 36 14.48 5.16 7.31
CA VAL A 36 14.85 6.40 6.64
C VAL A 36 14.93 6.14 5.14
N VAL A 37 14.20 6.93 4.37
CA VAL A 37 14.29 7.00 2.91
C VAL A 37 15.11 8.22 2.55
N TRP A 38 16.11 8.07 1.69
CA TRP A 38 16.92 9.19 1.19
C TRP A 38 17.36 8.92 -0.25
N ARG A 39 17.78 9.96 -0.96
CA ARG A 39 18.23 9.84 -2.36
C ARG A 39 19.69 10.18 -2.51
N ASP A 40 20.40 9.39 -3.29
CA ASP A 40 21.77 9.71 -3.64
C ASP A 40 21.86 10.77 -4.76
N GLY A 41 23.09 11.07 -5.20
CA GLY A 41 23.33 12.03 -6.27
C GLY A 41 22.89 11.59 -7.67
N ALA A 42 22.60 10.30 -7.88
CA ALA A 42 22.00 9.79 -9.10
C ALA A 42 20.47 9.87 -9.07
N GLY A 43 19.89 10.08 -7.89
CA GLY A 43 18.46 10.14 -7.65
C GLY A 43 17.87 8.82 -7.18
N ASP A 44 18.68 7.78 -7.01
CA ASP A 44 18.22 6.46 -6.56
C ASP A 44 17.79 6.52 -5.10
N ALA A 45 16.64 5.91 -4.80
CA ALA A 45 16.10 5.88 -3.44
C ALA A 45 16.72 4.75 -2.62
N HIS A 46 17.19 5.08 -1.43
CA HIS A 46 17.78 4.17 -0.45
C HIS A 46 16.90 4.09 0.78
N VAL A 47 16.58 2.88 1.26
CA VAL A 47 15.78 2.67 2.47
C VAL A 47 16.59 1.92 3.51
N TRP A 48 16.84 2.56 4.65
CA TRP A 48 17.66 2.01 5.73
C TRP A 48 16.90 1.99 7.05
N ARG A 49 17.42 1.26 8.04
CA ARG A 49 17.01 1.45 9.43
C ARG A 49 17.41 2.86 9.86
N ASP A 50 16.48 3.59 10.46
CA ASP A 50 16.69 4.95 10.96
C ASP A 50 17.44 4.96 12.30
N GLN A 51 18.66 4.45 12.27
CA GLN A 51 19.49 4.29 13.46
C GLN A 51 20.98 4.33 13.11
N CYS A 52 21.67 5.33 13.64
CA CYS A 52 23.11 5.43 13.59
C CYS A 52 23.76 4.35 14.49
N PRO A 53 24.65 3.48 13.97
CA PRO A 53 25.27 2.39 14.72
C PRO A 53 26.17 2.85 15.88
N HIS A 54 26.55 4.14 15.93
CA HIS A 54 27.38 4.68 17.02
C HIS A 54 26.62 4.78 18.35
N ARG A 55 25.49 5.50 18.37
CA ARG A 55 24.71 5.80 19.60
C ARG A 55 23.19 5.81 19.39
N GLY A 56 22.71 5.22 18.30
CA GLY A 56 21.28 5.04 18.07
C GLY A 56 20.50 6.29 17.64
N ALA A 57 21.17 7.41 17.34
CA ALA A 57 20.52 8.61 16.82
C ALA A 57 19.85 8.33 15.47
N GLN A 58 18.74 9.01 15.19
CA GLN A 58 18.06 8.93 13.90
C GLN A 58 18.93 9.55 12.81
N LEU A 59 19.10 8.83 11.71
CA LEU A 59 19.79 9.30 10.50
C LEU A 59 18.87 10.21 9.68
N SER A 60 17.55 10.03 9.78
CA SER A 60 16.53 10.87 9.12
C SER A 60 16.56 12.33 9.56
N LEU A 61 17.10 12.62 10.75
CA LEU A 61 17.34 13.97 11.26
C LEU A 61 18.65 14.59 10.75
N GLY A 62 19.40 13.85 9.93
CA GLY A 62 20.68 14.24 9.37
C GLY A 62 20.58 15.06 8.09
N SER A 63 21.69 15.12 7.37
CA SER A 63 21.78 15.76 6.05
C SER A 63 22.24 14.76 5.00
N VAL A 64 21.77 14.94 3.77
CA VAL A 64 22.16 14.14 2.61
C VAL A 64 22.94 15.02 1.65
N THR A 65 24.06 14.54 1.11
CA THR A 65 24.86 15.26 0.12
C THR A 65 25.47 14.28 -0.85
N GLY A 66 25.02 14.29 -2.11
CA GLY A 66 25.42 13.31 -3.10
C GLY A 66 25.13 11.89 -2.60
N ALA A 67 26.13 11.02 -2.59
CA ALA A 67 26.02 9.62 -2.16
C ALA A 67 26.27 9.40 -0.66
N ILE A 68 26.08 10.44 0.18
CA ILE A 68 26.46 10.41 1.59
C ILE A 68 25.31 10.92 2.46
N ILE A 69 25.00 10.17 3.51
CA ILE A 69 24.15 10.62 4.62
C ILE A 69 24.98 10.84 5.88
N VAL A 70 24.77 11.97 6.55
CA VAL A 70 25.54 12.39 7.72
C VAL A 70 24.64 12.42 8.96
N CYS A 71 25.03 11.66 9.97
CA CYS A 71 24.31 11.61 11.25
C CYS A 71 24.39 12.97 11.96
N PRO A 72 23.26 13.51 12.46
CA PRO A 72 23.24 14.85 13.06
C PRO A 72 23.91 14.92 14.42
N TYR A 73 24.17 13.77 15.07
CA TYR A 73 24.67 13.78 16.44
C TYR A 73 26.18 14.07 16.52
N HIS A 74 26.99 13.28 15.80
CA HIS A 74 28.45 13.40 15.83
C HIS A 74 29.07 13.54 14.44
N GLY A 75 28.24 13.76 13.41
CA GLY A 75 28.69 13.96 12.03
C GLY A 75 29.29 12.71 11.36
N TRP A 76 29.01 11.51 11.86
CA TRP A 76 29.46 10.28 11.20
C TRP A 76 28.77 10.18 9.84
N ALA A 77 29.56 10.00 8.79
CA ALA A 77 29.09 9.94 7.41
C ALA A 77 29.10 8.51 6.89
N TYR A 78 28.08 8.14 6.13
CA TYR A 78 27.87 6.81 5.56
C TYR A 78 27.65 6.91 4.05
N ASP A 79 28.22 5.99 3.27
CA ASP A 79 27.97 5.83 1.83
C ASP A 79 26.67 5.07 1.54
N ILE A 80 26.32 4.85 0.27
CA ILE A 80 25.05 4.21 -0.15
C ILE A 80 24.91 2.76 0.33
N GLU A 81 26.02 2.05 0.56
CA GLU A 81 26.04 0.71 1.15
C GLU A 81 25.89 0.72 2.68
N GLY A 82 25.79 1.91 3.29
CA GLY A 82 25.69 2.12 4.71
C GLY A 82 27.04 2.06 5.43
N GLN A 83 28.17 1.94 4.74
CA GLN A 83 29.50 1.87 5.35
C GLN A 83 29.90 3.25 5.88
N CYS A 84 30.37 3.30 7.13
CA CYS A 84 30.93 4.54 7.67
C CYS A 84 32.23 4.90 6.96
N ILE A 85 32.27 6.08 6.35
CA ILE A 85 33.41 6.57 5.58
C ILE A 85 34.15 7.71 6.27
N HIS A 86 33.49 8.39 7.24
CA HIS A 86 34.09 9.53 7.92
C HIS A 86 33.61 9.66 9.38
N VAL A 87 34.56 9.91 10.28
CA VAL A 87 34.35 10.17 11.70
C VAL A 87 35.04 11.50 12.07
N PRO A 88 34.31 12.62 12.17
CA PRO A 88 34.92 13.94 12.35
C PRO A 88 35.79 14.09 13.60
N SER A 89 35.43 13.41 14.70
CA SER A 89 36.20 13.45 15.95
C SER A 89 37.54 12.70 15.87
N ASN A 90 37.75 11.89 14.84
CA ASN A 90 39.03 11.23 14.57
C ASN A 90 39.25 11.10 13.05
N PRO A 91 39.66 12.18 12.35
CA PRO A 91 39.74 12.22 10.90
C PRO A 91 40.75 11.22 10.29
N ALA A 92 41.74 10.79 11.07
CA ALA A 92 42.72 9.79 10.65
C ALA A 92 42.19 8.36 10.74
N LEU A 93 41.09 8.13 11.48
CA LEU A 93 40.48 6.82 11.62
C LEU A 93 40.03 6.31 10.24
N ARG A 94 40.32 5.04 9.97
CA ARG A 94 39.70 4.28 8.88
C ARG A 94 38.68 3.36 9.52
N PRO A 95 37.37 3.69 9.47
CA PRO A 95 36.36 2.84 10.07
C PRO A 95 36.43 1.43 9.53
N SER A 96 36.25 0.43 10.40
CA SER A 96 36.23 -0.96 9.94
C SER A 96 35.00 -1.22 9.07
N LYS A 97 35.06 -2.25 8.22
CA LYS A 97 33.94 -2.71 7.40
C LYS A 97 32.70 -3.20 8.18
N ARG A 98 32.79 -3.25 9.51
CA ARG A 98 31.68 -3.65 10.40
C ARG A 98 30.87 -2.45 10.91
N VAL A 99 31.38 -1.23 10.71
CA VAL A 99 30.70 -0.01 11.14
C VAL A 99 29.77 0.43 10.03
N CYS A 100 28.64 -0.27 9.92
CA CYS A 100 27.65 0.00 8.88
C CYS A 100 26.28 0.33 9.48
N ALA A 101 25.58 1.27 8.86
CA ALA A 101 24.13 1.38 8.98
C ALA A 101 23.48 0.14 8.36
N LYS A 102 22.30 -0.24 8.87
CA LYS A 102 21.54 -1.37 8.34
C LYS A 102 20.71 -0.89 7.15
N THR A 103 21.01 -1.41 5.96
CA THR A 103 20.28 -1.15 4.73
C THR A 103 19.22 -2.23 4.46
N TYR A 104 18.22 -1.90 3.64
CA TYR A 104 17.19 -2.80 3.14
C TYR A 104 17.15 -2.75 1.62
N VAL A 105 16.58 -3.78 1.00
CA VAL A 105 16.31 -3.77 -0.44
C VAL A 105 15.20 -2.76 -0.70
N ALA A 106 15.42 -1.85 -1.63
CA ALA A 106 14.47 -0.82 -2.02
C ALA A 106 14.27 -0.81 -3.54
N GLU A 107 13.06 -0.51 -3.97
CA GLU A 107 12.72 -0.31 -5.38
C GLU A 107 11.76 0.88 -5.50
N GLU A 108 11.96 1.72 -6.51
CA GLU A 108 11.03 2.78 -6.85
C GLU A 108 10.16 2.35 -8.03
N LYS A 109 8.86 2.19 -7.78
CA LYS A 109 7.89 1.82 -8.80
C LYS A 109 6.52 2.37 -8.51
N TYR A 110 5.75 2.64 -9.56
CA TYR A 110 4.40 3.19 -9.46
C TYR A 110 4.32 4.56 -8.78
N GLY A 111 5.42 5.35 -8.82
CA GLY A 111 5.52 6.63 -8.12
C GLY A 111 5.64 6.51 -6.59
N VAL A 112 6.03 5.33 -6.10
CA VAL A 112 6.16 4.98 -4.69
C VAL A 112 7.53 4.35 -4.46
N VAL A 113 8.13 4.64 -3.30
CA VAL A 113 9.31 3.91 -2.83
C VAL A 113 8.84 2.71 -2.00
N TRP A 114 9.33 1.52 -2.35
CA TRP A 114 9.02 0.26 -1.71
C TRP A 114 10.24 -0.30 -1.00
N VAL A 115 10.01 -1.03 0.09
CA VAL A 115 11.05 -1.73 0.85
C VAL A 115 10.69 -3.19 1.00
N CYS A 116 11.70 -4.05 1.03
CA CYS A 116 11.61 -5.40 1.57
C CYS A 116 12.53 -5.51 2.80
N LEU A 117 11.97 -5.90 3.95
CA LEU A 117 12.69 -5.92 5.24
C LEU A 117 13.64 -7.12 5.38
N GLY A 118 13.40 -8.17 4.61
CA GLY A 118 14.22 -9.38 4.49
C GLY A 118 14.66 -9.57 3.04
N GLU A 119 14.49 -10.79 2.53
CA GLU A 119 14.73 -11.11 1.12
C GLU A 119 13.40 -11.12 0.34
N PRO A 120 13.32 -10.41 -0.80
CA PRO A 120 12.08 -10.35 -1.57
C PRO A 120 11.75 -11.72 -2.13
N ALA A 121 10.57 -12.25 -1.77
CA ALA A 121 10.09 -13.53 -2.30
C ALA A 121 9.65 -13.42 -3.77
N HIS A 122 9.37 -12.21 -4.24
CA HIS A 122 8.85 -11.95 -5.57
C HIS A 122 9.35 -10.61 -6.10
N VAL A 123 9.25 -10.42 -7.42
CA VAL A 123 9.46 -9.12 -8.06
C VAL A 123 8.28 -8.17 -7.80
N LEU A 124 8.55 -6.87 -7.85
CA LEU A 124 7.55 -5.81 -7.68
C LEU A 124 6.80 -5.56 -9.00
N ASP A 125 5.89 -6.45 -9.38
CA ASP A 125 5.24 -6.44 -10.71
C ASP A 125 3.73 -6.72 -10.69
N PHE A 126 3.05 -6.35 -9.61
CA PHE A 126 1.64 -6.72 -9.39
C PHE A 126 0.60 -5.73 -9.95
N PHE A 127 1.00 -4.60 -10.54
CA PHE A 127 0.09 -3.57 -11.06
C PHE A 127 0.39 -3.18 -12.52
N PRO A 128 -0.61 -3.09 -13.41
CA PRO A 128 -0.40 -3.09 -14.86
C PRO A 128 0.01 -1.73 -15.43
N GLN A 129 0.46 -0.77 -14.63
CA GLN A 129 0.79 0.59 -15.09
C GLN A 129 1.71 0.60 -16.31
N ASP A 130 2.78 -0.19 -16.30
CA ASP A 130 3.79 -0.20 -17.37
C ASP A 130 3.26 -0.84 -18.67
N ALA A 131 2.15 -1.58 -18.59
CA ALA A 131 1.50 -2.21 -19.74
C ALA A 131 0.51 -1.26 -20.45
N ILE A 132 0.17 -0.12 -19.85
CA ILE A 132 -0.87 0.79 -20.34
C ILE A 132 -0.20 2.05 -20.91
N ALA A 133 -0.06 2.10 -22.22
CA ALA A 133 0.56 3.22 -22.90
C ALA A 133 -0.28 4.50 -22.77
N GLY A 134 0.35 5.62 -22.41
CA GLY A 134 -0.32 6.93 -22.31
C GLY A 134 -1.21 7.12 -21.08
N ALA A 135 -1.20 6.18 -20.13
CA ALA A 135 -2.05 6.25 -18.95
C ALA A 135 -1.65 7.38 -18.01
N ARG A 136 -2.65 8.02 -17.40
CA ARG A 136 -2.45 9.04 -16.35
C ARG A 136 -2.42 8.37 -14.99
N ARG A 137 -1.33 8.58 -14.24
CA ARG A 137 -1.16 8.03 -12.89
C ARG A 137 -1.41 9.10 -11.83
N ILE A 138 -2.28 8.79 -10.88
CA ILE A 138 -2.56 9.63 -9.71
C ILE A 138 -2.17 8.86 -8.45
N ASN A 139 -1.22 9.41 -7.69
CA ASN A 139 -0.81 8.89 -6.39
C ASN A 139 -1.46 9.73 -5.28
N LEU A 140 -2.25 9.10 -4.41
CA LEU A 140 -2.78 9.79 -3.24
C LEU A 140 -1.70 9.97 -2.17
N ALA A 141 -1.82 11.02 -1.35
CA ALA A 141 -1.09 11.07 -0.10
C ALA A 141 -1.52 9.90 0.81
N PRO A 142 -0.59 9.17 1.44
CA PRO A 142 -0.94 8.01 2.24
C PRO A 142 -1.72 8.38 3.50
N GLN A 143 -2.83 7.69 3.74
CA GLN A 143 -3.72 7.95 4.87
C GLN A 143 -3.46 6.98 6.02
N THR A 144 -3.49 7.47 7.26
CA THR A 144 -3.47 6.59 8.44
C THR A 144 -4.87 6.04 8.70
N VAL A 145 -4.97 4.72 8.84
CA VAL A 145 -6.17 4.00 9.28
C VAL A 145 -5.83 3.19 10.51
N ARG A 146 -6.51 3.42 11.64
CA ARG A 146 -6.35 2.69 12.91
C ARG A 146 -7.03 1.32 12.90
N ALA A 147 -6.65 0.51 11.93
CA ALA A 147 -7.05 -0.87 11.77
C ALA A 147 -5.86 -1.73 11.33
N SER A 148 -5.98 -3.05 11.46
CA SER A 148 -4.98 -3.97 10.90
C SER A 148 -4.95 -3.89 9.37
N ALA A 149 -3.77 -4.01 8.75
CA ALA A 149 -3.64 -3.95 7.29
C ALA A 149 -4.56 -4.93 6.53
N PRO A 150 -4.79 -6.18 6.98
CA PRO A 150 -5.74 -7.08 6.33
C PRO A 150 -7.21 -6.61 6.38
N ARG A 151 -7.64 -5.85 7.40
CA ARG A 151 -8.98 -5.23 7.43
C ARG A 151 -9.12 -4.15 6.36
N VAL A 152 -8.06 -3.36 6.16
CA VAL A 152 -8.00 -2.31 5.14
C VAL A 152 -8.08 -2.92 3.73
N VAL A 153 -7.36 -4.02 3.49
CA VAL A 153 -7.46 -4.76 2.24
C VAL A 153 -8.85 -5.38 2.06
N GLU A 154 -9.41 -6.01 3.08
CA GLU A 154 -10.73 -6.64 3.00
C GLU A 154 -11.84 -5.62 2.68
N ASN A 155 -11.82 -4.43 3.29
CA ASN A 155 -12.76 -3.36 2.98
C ASN A 155 -12.71 -2.98 1.49
N PHE A 156 -11.52 -2.86 0.91
CA PHE A 156 -11.36 -2.56 -0.52
C PHE A 156 -11.89 -3.64 -1.46
N LEU A 157 -12.03 -4.88 -0.99
CA LEU A 157 -12.55 -6.01 -1.77
C LEU A 157 -14.07 -6.16 -1.69
N ASP A 158 -14.73 -5.41 -0.82
CA ASP A 158 -16.16 -5.54 -0.54
C ASP A 158 -16.98 -4.50 -1.33
N MET A 159 -17.90 -4.95 -2.19
CA MET A 159 -18.79 -4.05 -2.92
C MET A 159 -20.07 -3.70 -2.14
N ALA A 160 -20.45 -4.50 -1.15
CA ALA A 160 -21.76 -4.41 -0.50
C ALA A 160 -21.94 -3.10 0.29
N HIS A 161 -20.85 -2.43 0.65
CA HIS A 161 -20.89 -1.16 1.36
C HIS A 161 -21.09 0.06 0.44
N PHE A 162 -20.91 -0.07 -0.88
CA PHE A 162 -21.01 1.03 -1.85
C PHE A 162 -22.28 1.90 -1.70
N PRO A 163 -23.50 1.35 -1.61
CA PRO A 163 -24.72 2.16 -1.53
C PRO A 163 -24.96 2.79 -0.15
N PHE A 164 -24.15 2.43 0.86
CA PHE A 164 -24.30 2.87 2.24
C PHE A 164 -23.22 3.87 2.64
N VAL A 165 -21.95 3.49 2.45
CA VAL A 165 -20.78 4.32 2.81
C VAL A 165 -20.51 5.35 1.72
N HIS A 166 -20.60 4.95 0.45
CA HIS A 166 -20.37 5.78 -0.72
C HIS A 166 -21.67 6.16 -1.43
N GLY A 167 -22.76 6.29 -0.65
CA GLY A 167 -24.09 6.57 -1.18
C GLY A 167 -24.13 7.84 -2.02
N GLY A 168 -24.65 7.75 -3.24
CA GLY A 168 -24.67 8.85 -4.22
C GLY A 168 -23.38 9.01 -5.03
N ILE A 169 -22.32 8.23 -4.72
CA ILE A 169 -21.04 8.24 -5.44
C ILE A 169 -20.81 6.90 -6.14
N LEU A 170 -20.70 5.81 -5.37
CA LEU A 170 -20.43 4.47 -5.92
C LEU A 170 -21.66 3.55 -5.93
N GLY A 171 -22.75 3.95 -5.28
CA GLY A 171 -24.00 3.20 -5.26
C GLY A 171 -25.18 4.00 -4.71
N GLU A 172 -26.38 3.46 -4.87
CA GLU A 172 -27.63 3.99 -4.31
C GLU A 172 -28.35 2.91 -3.51
N ARG A 173 -29.01 3.31 -2.40
CA ARG A 173 -29.68 2.37 -1.48
C ARG A 173 -30.77 1.53 -2.15
N GLU A 174 -31.39 2.07 -3.19
CA GLU A 174 -32.44 1.40 -3.97
C GLU A 174 -31.89 0.26 -4.85
N PHE A 175 -30.58 0.27 -5.11
CA PHE A 175 -29.85 -0.70 -5.94
C PHE A 175 -28.76 -1.42 -5.12
N ALA A 176 -29.07 -1.81 -3.88
CA ALA A 176 -28.09 -2.41 -2.98
C ALA A 176 -27.81 -3.91 -3.20
N ASP A 177 -28.55 -4.58 -4.11
CA ASP A 177 -28.30 -5.98 -4.42
C ASP A 177 -26.94 -6.16 -5.11
N VAL A 178 -26.12 -7.08 -4.59
CA VAL A 178 -24.86 -7.50 -5.21
C VAL A 178 -25.14 -8.77 -6.03
N PRO A 179 -25.13 -8.71 -7.38
CA PRO A 179 -25.25 -9.88 -8.23
C PRO A 179 -24.18 -10.92 -7.91
N ASP A 180 -24.47 -12.18 -8.25
CA ASP A 180 -23.49 -13.25 -8.11
C ASP A 180 -22.27 -13.00 -9.01
N TYR A 181 -21.07 -13.30 -8.49
CA TYR A 181 -19.78 -13.09 -9.15
C TYR A 181 -18.81 -14.23 -8.85
N GLU A 182 -17.81 -14.43 -9.70
CA GLU A 182 -16.88 -15.56 -9.55
C GLU A 182 -15.60 -15.14 -8.82
N VAL A 183 -15.09 -15.99 -7.93
CA VAL A 183 -13.77 -15.84 -7.30
C VAL A 183 -12.97 -17.09 -7.59
N ARG A 184 -11.74 -16.92 -8.06
CA ARG A 184 -10.82 -18.00 -8.38
C ARG A 184 -9.46 -17.73 -7.74
N GLU A 185 -8.86 -18.78 -7.20
CA GLU A 185 -7.45 -18.78 -6.87
C GLU A 185 -6.64 -18.97 -8.17
N THR A 186 -5.57 -18.20 -8.28
CA THR A 186 -4.61 -18.17 -9.38
C THR A 186 -3.23 -18.51 -8.83
N GLU A 187 -2.26 -18.75 -9.71
CA GLU A 187 -0.88 -19.03 -9.29
C GLU A 187 -0.31 -17.93 -8.36
N ASP A 188 -0.66 -16.68 -8.62
CA ASP A 188 -0.15 -15.51 -7.90
C ASP A 188 -1.20 -14.85 -6.99
N GLY A 189 -2.19 -15.59 -6.46
CA GLY A 189 -3.17 -15.05 -5.50
C GLY A 189 -4.63 -15.19 -5.96
N LEU A 190 -5.47 -14.19 -5.72
CA LEU A 190 -6.92 -14.27 -5.96
C LEU A 190 -7.38 -13.32 -7.08
N GLU A 191 -8.37 -13.74 -7.85
CA GLU A 191 -9.06 -12.90 -8.84
C GLU A 191 -10.57 -13.08 -8.75
N ALA A 192 -11.31 -11.97 -8.71
CA ALA A 192 -12.77 -11.95 -8.79
C ALA A 192 -13.23 -11.25 -10.07
N ARG A 193 -14.15 -11.87 -10.81
CA ARG A 193 -14.69 -11.38 -12.10
C ARG A 193 -16.20 -11.37 -12.09
N GLN A 194 -16.79 -10.67 -13.05
CA GLN A 194 -18.24 -10.45 -13.15
C GLN A 194 -18.77 -9.72 -11.91
N CYS A 195 -17.90 -8.97 -11.25
CA CYS A 195 -18.25 -8.16 -10.09
C CYS A 195 -19.00 -6.95 -10.62
N ARG A 196 -20.32 -7.06 -10.74
CA ARG A 196 -21.15 -6.01 -11.32
C ARG A 196 -21.84 -5.23 -10.21
N PHE A 197 -21.77 -3.90 -10.27
CA PHE A 197 -22.48 -3.07 -9.33
C PHE A 197 -23.12 -1.87 -10.02
N TRP A 198 -24.31 -1.49 -9.57
CA TRP A 198 -25.01 -0.33 -10.09
C TRP A 198 -24.36 0.93 -9.53
N GLN A 199 -23.96 1.86 -10.40
CA GLN A 199 -23.44 3.17 -9.99
C GLN A 199 -24.37 4.31 -10.46
N PRO A 200 -24.58 5.34 -9.62
CA PRO A 200 -25.29 6.54 -10.04
C PRO A 200 -24.52 7.28 -11.12
N ALA A 201 -25.24 8.06 -11.91
CA ALA A 201 -24.58 9.00 -12.79
C ALA A 201 -23.94 10.11 -11.96
N GLY A 202 -22.64 10.33 -12.11
CA GLY A 202 -21.94 11.45 -11.48
C GLY A 202 -22.32 12.83 -12.03
N ILE A 203 -23.24 12.89 -13.00
CA ILE A 203 -23.66 14.12 -13.70
C ILE A 203 -25.20 14.22 -13.68
N PRO A 204 -25.77 15.36 -13.27
CA PRO A 204 -27.21 15.60 -13.35
C PRO A 204 -27.79 15.40 -14.76
N GLY A 205 -28.82 14.58 -14.88
CA GLY A 205 -29.53 14.33 -16.15
C GLY A 205 -29.04 13.11 -16.95
N GLN A 206 -27.96 12.45 -16.52
CA GLN A 206 -27.58 11.14 -17.04
C GLN A 206 -28.19 10.01 -16.19
N LYS A 207 -28.28 8.80 -16.77
CA LYS A 207 -28.72 7.60 -16.06
C LYS A 207 -27.52 6.84 -15.53
N GLY A 208 -27.65 6.30 -14.32
CA GLY A 208 -26.67 5.36 -13.77
C GLY A 208 -26.53 4.11 -14.64
N ALA A 209 -25.45 3.37 -14.40
CA ALA A 209 -25.08 2.21 -15.21
C ALA A 209 -24.62 1.05 -14.33
N GLN A 210 -24.74 -0.15 -14.86
CA GLN A 210 -24.08 -1.32 -14.30
C GLN A 210 -22.61 -1.29 -14.71
N ILE A 211 -21.72 -1.29 -13.73
CA ILE A 211 -20.28 -1.25 -13.92
C ILE A 211 -19.70 -2.63 -13.61
N ASP A 212 -18.80 -3.11 -14.46
CA ASP A 212 -18.08 -4.36 -14.27
C ASP A 212 -16.70 -4.08 -13.68
N TYR A 213 -16.39 -4.78 -12.58
CA TYR A 213 -15.12 -4.74 -11.89
C TYR A 213 -14.40 -6.08 -11.97
N VAL A 214 -13.08 -6.00 -12.01
CA VAL A 214 -12.21 -7.14 -11.75
C VAL A 214 -11.33 -6.83 -10.56
N TYR A 215 -11.49 -7.59 -9.47
CA TYR A 215 -10.67 -7.45 -8.26
C TYR A 215 -9.55 -8.48 -8.26
N ARG A 216 -8.39 -8.10 -7.74
CA ARG A 216 -7.23 -8.98 -7.58
C ARG A 216 -6.54 -8.74 -6.25
N VAL A 217 -6.08 -9.82 -5.64
CA VAL A 217 -5.12 -9.79 -4.52
C VAL A 217 -3.92 -10.58 -4.97
N ARG A 218 -2.81 -9.90 -5.24
CA ARG A 218 -1.56 -10.53 -5.69
C ARG A 218 -0.54 -10.71 -4.58
N ARG A 219 -0.65 -9.90 -3.52
CA ARG A 219 0.18 -9.95 -2.31
C ARG A 219 -0.72 -9.83 -1.08
N PRO A 220 -0.31 -10.35 0.09
CA PRO A 220 -1.14 -10.36 1.30
C PRO A 220 -1.73 -9.00 1.67
N LEU A 221 -0.98 -7.92 1.46
CA LEU A 221 -1.36 -6.56 1.83
C LEU A 221 -1.56 -5.62 0.64
N VAL A 222 -1.70 -6.16 -0.59
CA VAL A 222 -1.91 -5.37 -1.81
C VAL A 222 -3.08 -5.94 -2.60
N ALA A 223 -4.09 -5.10 -2.83
CA ALA A 223 -5.22 -5.39 -3.69
C ALA A 223 -5.30 -4.39 -4.85
N SER A 224 -5.94 -4.81 -5.93
CA SER A 224 -6.26 -3.92 -7.04
C SER A 224 -7.66 -4.20 -7.57
N LEU A 225 -8.26 -3.18 -8.16
CA LEU A 225 -9.49 -3.29 -8.93
C LEU A 225 -9.29 -2.65 -10.30
N SER A 226 -9.93 -3.22 -11.30
CA SER A 226 -10.09 -2.61 -12.62
C SER A 226 -11.57 -2.37 -12.86
N LYS A 227 -11.98 -1.10 -13.00
CA LYS A 227 -13.28 -0.72 -13.58
C LYS A 227 -13.14 -0.83 -15.10
N MET A 228 -13.86 -1.77 -15.70
CA MET A 228 -13.74 -2.06 -17.12
C MET A 228 -14.32 -0.92 -17.96
N ALA A 229 -13.71 -0.68 -19.12
CA ALA A 229 -14.16 0.32 -20.09
C ALA A 229 -15.65 0.12 -20.42
N SER A 230 -16.42 1.21 -20.37
CA SER A 230 -17.85 1.21 -20.69
C SER A 230 -18.27 2.56 -21.25
N GLY A 231 -19.23 2.56 -22.18
CA GLY A 231 -19.82 3.80 -22.71
C GLY A 231 -18.83 4.75 -23.41
N GLY A 232 -17.67 4.27 -23.87
CA GLY A 232 -16.64 5.08 -24.55
C GLY A 232 -15.57 5.67 -23.63
N GLN A 233 -15.61 5.39 -22.32
CA GLN A 233 -14.52 5.71 -21.38
C GLN A 233 -13.54 4.53 -21.28
N GLY A 234 -12.24 4.83 -21.18
CA GLY A 234 -11.20 3.83 -20.92
C GLY A 234 -11.32 3.19 -19.54
N ALA A 235 -10.56 2.12 -19.29
CA ALA A 235 -10.57 1.47 -17.99
C ALA A 235 -9.89 2.34 -16.91
N LEU A 236 -10.33 2.14 -15.67
CA LEU A 236 -9.68 2.70 -14.48
C LEU A 236 -9.12 1.55 -13.64
N HIS A 237 -7.83 1.63 -13.34
CA HIS A 237 -7.14 0.68 -12.48
C HIS A 237 -6.76 1.36 -11.18
N ILE A 238 -7.12 0.76 -10.04
CA ILE A 238 -6.75 1.26 -8.72
C ILE A 238 -6.01 0.16 -7.97
N MET A 239 -4.88 0.51 -7.40
CA MET A 239 -4.14 -0.30 -6.45
C MET A 239 -4.25 0.30 -5.05
N LEU A 240 -4.60 -0.54 -4.08
CA LEU A 240 -4.47 -0.25 -2.66
C LEU A 240 -3.34 -1.10 -2.07
N ALA A 241 -2.37 -0.46 -1.44
CA ALA A 241 -1.33 -1.12 -0.66
C ALA A 241 -1.43 -0.69 0.81
N ALA A 242 -1.68 -1.67 1.69
CA ALA A 242 -1.88 -1.47 3.12
C ALA A 242 -0.58 -1.73 3.88
N SER A 243 0.25 -0.72 4.06
CA SER A 243 1.54 -0.88 4.76
C SER A 243 1.34 -0.72 6.28
N PRO A 244 1.67 -1.76 7.07
CA PRO A 244 1.41 -1.73 8.50
C PRO A 244 2.41 -0.81 9.20
N VAL A 245 1.94 0.13 10.01
CA VAL A 245 2.78 0.85 10.98
C VAL A 245 2.96 0.00 12.23
N SER A 246 1.86 -0.60 12.69
CA SER A 246 1.79 -1.58 13.77
C SER A 246 0.80 -2.69 13.40
N ALA A 247 0.53 -3.62 14.30
CA ALA A 247 -0.44 -4.70 14.03
C ALA A 247 -1.90 -4.20 13.93
N THR A 248 -2.18 -2.97 14.35
CA THR A 248 -3.53 -2.36 14.38
C THR A 248 -3.55 -0.93 13.85
N GLU A 249 -2.48 -0.49 13.18
CA GLU A 249 -2.41 0.81 12.52
C GLU A 249 -1.72 0.61 11.16
N THR A 250 -2.32 1.18 10.13
CA THR A 250 -1.93 1.02 8.74
C THR A 250 -1.81 2.38 8.08
N ARG A 251 -0.85 2.50 7.19
CA ARG A 251 -0.80 3.55 6.18
C ARG A 251 -1.32 2.96 4.88
N ALA A 252 -2.37 3.56 4.33
CA ALA A 252 -3.02 3.14 3.10
C ALA A 252 -2.50 3.99 1.93
N TRP A 253 -1.88 3.34 0.94
CA TRP A 253 -1.48 3.96 -0.32
C TRP A 253 -2.47 3.57 -1.40
N LEU A 254 -2.94 4.57 -2.14
CA LEU A 254 -3.80 4.37 -3.29
C LEU A 254 -3.13 4.99 -4.52
N VAL A 255 -2.93 4.17 -5.54
CA VAL A 255 -2.41 4.59 -6.85
C VAL A 255 -3.46 4.24 -7.89
N SER A 256 -3.90 5.22 -8.67
CA SER A 256 -4.82 4.99 -9.78
C SER A 256 -4.16 5.28 -11.12
N VAL A 257 -4.55 4.49 -12.12
CA VAL A 257 -4.10 4.60 -13.50
C VAL A 257 -5.34 4.64 -14.38
N HIS A 258 -5.46 5.73 -15.14
CA HIS A 258 -6.63 6.03 -15.97
C HIS A 258 -6.27 5.91 -17.44
N GLU A 259 -7.03 5.12 -18.18
CA GLU A 259 -6.95 4.99 -19.64
C GLU A 259 -7.83 6.02 -20.33
N ASP A 260 -7.30 6.70 -21.35
CA ASP A 260 -8.03 7.65 -22.20
C ASP A 260 -8.82 8.75 -21.43
N GLU A 261 -8.44 9.03 -20.18
CA GLU A 261 -9.09 10.02 -19.33
C GLU A 261 -8.66 11.44 -19.70
N THR A 262 -9.61 12.19 -20.28
CA THR A 262 -9.42 13.55 -20.81
C THR A 262 -10.42 14.56 -20.25
N ALA A 263 -11.44 14.09 -19.53
CA ALA A 263 -12.52 14.91 -19.00
C ALA A 263 -12.16 15.60 -17.69
N HIS A 264 -11.30 14.98 -16.87
CA HIS A 264 -10.95 15.46 -15.54
C HIS A 264 -9.46 15.82 -15.44
N THR A 265 -9.16 16.83 -14.63
CA THR A 265 -7.80 17.19 -14.21
C THR A 265 -7.23 16.17 -13.22
N ASP A 266 -5.90 16.14 -13.05
CA ASP A 266 -5.26 15.25 -12.07
C ASP A 266 -5.75 15.53 -10.64
N GLN A 267 -6.02 16.81 -10.32
CA GLN A 267 -6.51 17.21 -9.01
C GLN A 267 -7.95 16.75 -8.75
N GLU A 268 -8.84 16.83 -9.75
CA GLU A 268 -10.22 16.33 -9.60
C GLU A 268 -10.24 14.81 -9.38
N LEU A 269 -9.40 14.07 -10.11
CA LEU A 269 -9.25 12.62 -9.93
C LEU A 269 -8.64 12.29 -8.55
N TYR A 270 -7.68 13.09 -8.08
CA TYR A 270 -7.11 12.97 -6.75
C TYR A 270 -8.18 13.19 -5.67
N ASP A 271 -8.90 14.31 -5.74
CA ASP A 271 -9.88 14.71 -4.73
C ASP A 271 -11.03 13.69 -4.65
N PHE A 272 -11.49 13.20 -5.80
CA PHE A 272 -12.53 12.16 -5.87
C PHE A 272 -12.10 10.85 -5.20
N ASN A 273 -10.91 10.34 -5.52
CA ASN A 273 -10.41 9.10 -4.90
C ASN A 273 -10.12 9.29 -3.41
N MET A 274 -9.67 10.48 -3.00
CA MET A 274 -9.45 10.81 -1.59
C MET A 274 -10.76 10.86 -0.82
N GLU A 275 -11.82 11.44 -1.39
CA GLU A 275 -13.14 11.47 -0.77
C GLU A 275 -13.66 10.05 -0.47
N ILE A 276 -13.58 9.15 -1.46
CA ILE A 276 -13.98 7.74 -1.31
C ILE A 276 -13.17 7.08 -0.18
N LEU A 277 -11.84 7.16 -0.24
CA LEU A 277 -10.97 6.54 0.77
C LEU A 277 -11.27 7.04 2.20
N MET A 278 -11.57 8.32 2.34
CA MET A 278 -11.86 8.91 3.65
C MET A 278 -13.25 8.54 4.20
N GLN A 279 -14.21 8.18 3.34
CA GLN A 279 -15.52 7.67 3.78
C GLN A 279 -15.41 6.30 4.44
N ASP A 280 -14.50 5.43 3.98
CA ASP A 280 -14.27 4.10 4.57
C ASP A 280 -13.61 4.14 5.94
N THR A 281 -12.70 5.10 6.14
CA THR A 281 -11.83 5.19 7.32
C THR A 281 -12.60 5.03 8.66
N PRO A 282 -13.64 5.82 8.97
CA PRO A 282 -14.37 5.67 10.23
C PRO A 282 -15.06 4.30 10.38
N ILE A 283 -15.48 3.68 9.28
CA ILE A 283 -16.14 2.36 9.31
C ILE A 283 -15.11 1.29 9.65
N VAL A 284 -13.99 1.24 8.93
CA VAL A 284 -12.91 0.26 9.15
C VAL A 284 -12.27 0.44 10.53
N GLU A 285 -12.08 1.68 10.98
CA GLU A 285 -11.58 1.97 12.33
C GLU A 285 -12.56 1.56 13.44
N SER A 286 -13.85 1.45 13.17
CA SER A 286 -14.83 1.02 14.18
C SER A 286 -14.87 -0.49 14.39
N GLN A 287 -14.24 -1.29 13.52
CA GLN A 287 -14.34 -2.76 13.56
C GLN A 287 -13.62 -3.37 14.77
N HIS A 288 -14.29 -4.33 15.41
CA HIS A 288 -13.75 -5.14 16.52
C HIS A 288 -14.07 -6.63 16.29
N PRO A 289 -13.10 -7.54 16.54
CA PRO A 289 -11.73 -7.29 16.99
C PRO A 289 -10.88 -6.56 15.93
N LYS A 290 -9.84 -5.85 16.39
CA LYS A 290 -8.95 -5.04 15.54
C LYS A 290 -8.13 -5.87 14.56
N TYR A 291 -7.75 -7.09 14.96
CA TYR A 291 -7.15 -8.07 14.08
C TYR A 291 -8.22 -8.70 13.19
N LEU A 292 -7.88 -8.98 11.93
CA LEU A 292 -8.78 -9.71 11.03
C LEU A 292 -8.91 -11.17 11.50
N PRO A 293 -10.11 -11.65 11.86
CA PRO A 293 -10.30 -13.06 12.20
C PRO A 293 -10.28 -13.93 10.93
N LEU A 294 -9.41 -14.94 10.93
CA LEU A 294 -9.27 -15.92 9.86
C LEU A 294 -10.09 -17.18 10.12
N ASP A 295 -10.58 -17.38 11.34
CA ASP A 295 -11.59 -18.40 11.64
C ASP A 295 -12.89 -18.02 10.91
N PRO A 296 -13.38 -18.85 9.96
CA PRO A 296 -14.58 -18.56 9.18
C PRO A 296 -15.87 -18.54 10.00
N THR A 297 -15.82 -18.94 11.28
CA THR A 297 -16.98 -18.92 12.19
C THR A 297 -17.02 -17.69 13.10
N ALA A 298 -15.93 -16.89 13.13
CA ALA A 298 -15.82 -15.72 14.00
C ALA A 298 -16.73 -14.56 13.57
N GLU A 299 -17.07 -14.48 12.29
CA GLU A 299 -17.97 -13.48 11.72
C GLU A 299 -18.95 -14.17 10.74
N LEU A 300 -20.10 -13.54 10.49
CA LEU A 300 -21.13 -14.08 9.59
C LEU A 300 -20.86 -13.64 8.16
N HIS A 301 -21.15 -14.53 7.21
CA HIS A 301 -20.89 -14.31 5.79
C HIS A 301 -22.15 -14.56 4.96
N GLN A 302 -22.36 -13.72 3.96
CA GLN A 302 -23.37 -13.82 2.92
C GLN A 302 -22.71 -14.10 1.56
N ARG A 303 -23.53 -14.34 0.54
CA ARG A 303 -23.06 -14.61 -0.83
C ARG A 303 -22.18 -13.50 -1.39
N CYS A 304 -22.49 -12.24 -1.08
CA CYS A 304 -21.74 -11.07 -1.53
C CYS A 304 -20.30 -11.00 -0.97
N ASP A 305 -20.02 -11.71 0.13
CA ASP A 305 -18.73 -11.65 0.83
C ASP A 305 -17.71 -12.67 0.28
N ARG A 306 -18.01 -13.29 -0.86
CA ARG A 306 -17.22 -14.39 -1.42
C ARG A 306 -15.75 -14.04 -1.59
N MET A 307 -15.42 -12.83 -2.03
CA MET A 307 -14.03 -12.37 -2.17
C MET A 307 -13.35 -12.22 -0.80
N SER A 308 -14.02 -11.60 0.18
CA SER A 308 -13.52 -11.44 1.55
C SER A 308 -13.26 -12.79 2.23
N VAL A 309 -14.19 -13.75 2.08
CA VAL A 309 -14.03 -15.12 2.58
C VAL A 309 -12.86 -15.84 1.90
N ALA A 310 -12.70 -15.68 0.58
CA ALA A 310 -11.58 -16.25 -0.15
C ALA A 310 -10.24 -15.64 0.32
N TYR A 311 -10.19 -14.33 0.54
CA TYR A 311 -9.01 -13.63 1.05
C TYR A 311 -8.59 -14.14 2.44
N ARG A 312 -9.54 -14.30 3.38
CA ARG A 312 -9.25 -14.88 4.70
C ARG A 312 -8.69 -16.29 4.61
N ARG A 313 -9.31 -17.14 3.78
CA ARG A 313 -8.86 -18.52 3.57
C ARG A 313 -7.46 -18.56 2.96
N TRP A 314 -7.18 -17.68 2.01
CA TRP A 314 -5.87 -17.58 1.36
C TRP A 314 -4.80 -17.14 2.36
N LEU A 315 -5.04 -16.09 3.16
CA LEU A 315 -4.14 -15.68 4.25
C LEU A 315 -3.89 -16.82 5.26
N ALA A 316 -4.94 -17.55 5.64
CA ALA A 316 -4.83 -18.68 6.56
C ALA A 316 -3.99 -19.83 5.96
N ALA A 317 -4.21 -20.16 4.69
CA ALA A 317 -3.51 -21.24 3.99
C ALA A 317 -1.99 -20.99 3.89
N MET A 318 -1.59 -19.74 3.65
CA MET A 318 -0.17 -19.37 3.65
C MET A 318 0.41 -19.13 5.05
N GLY A 319 -0.41 -19.06 6.10
CA GLY A 319 0.02 -18.81 7.47
C GLY A 319 0.36 -17.35 7.77
N PHE A 320 -0.24 -16.39 7.05
CA PHE A 320 0.01 -14.96 7.25
C PHE A 320 -0.53 -14.49 8.61
N GLY A 321 0.40 -14.11 9.50
CA GLY A 321 0.08 -13.81 10.92
C GLY A 321 -0.09 -12.32 11.26
N TYR A 322 0.49 -11.41 10.48
CA TYR A 322 0.61 -10.02 10.90
C TYR A 322 -0.73 -9.29 10.80
N GLY A 323 -1.26 -8.82 11.94
CA GLY A 323 -2.56 -8.16 11.99
C GLY A 323 -3.77 -9.11 11.86
N THR A 324 -3.55 -10.42 11.91
CA THR A 324 -4.61 -11.44 11.84
C THR A 324 -4.78 -12.17 13.17
N SER A 325 -5.91 -12.87 13.32
CA SER A 325 -6.17 -13.78 14.45
C SER A 325 -6.80 -15.07 13.96
N LEU A 326 -6.43 -16.22 14.53
CA LEU A 326 -6.92 -17.54 14.11
C LEU A 326 -8.24 -17.94 14.79
N GLY A 327 -8.94 -17.00 15.42
CA GLY A 327 -9.96 -17.32 16.42
C GLY A 327 -9.33 -17.81 17.73
N GLY A 328 -10.07 -17.66 18.82
CA GLY A 328 -9.71 -18.13 20.17
C GLY A 328 -10.90 -18.82 20.79
#